data_AF-A0A850S8B5-F1
#
_entry.id   AF-A0A850S8B5-F1
#
_cell.length_a   1.000
_cell.length_b   1.000
_cell.length_c   1.000
_cell.angle_alpha   90.00
_cell.angle_beta   90.00
_cell.angle_gamma   90.00
#
_symmetry.space_group_name_H-M   'P 1'
#
loop_
_entity.id
_entity.type
_entity.pdbx_description
1 polymer ?
#
loop_
_entity_poly.entity_id
_entity_poly.type
_entity_poly.pdbx_seq_one_letter_code
_entity_poly.pdbx_strand_id
1 'polypeptide(L)' 'MAKPFQTRPAKAGTKGGTGFCVSCAAVATTEALFKLEGAIVIQRYCDSCLPQARYETSGY' A
#
# COMPACT_ATOMS: atom_id res chain seq x y z
N MET A 1 -7.16 -14.76 11.52
CA MET A 1 -5.83 -14.29 11.07
C MET A 1 -5.90 -12.78 10.93
N ALA A 2 -5.31 -12.03 11.86
CA ALA A 2 -5.34 -10.57 11.81
C ALA A 2 -4.51 -10.11 10.59
N LYS A 3 -5.11 -9.34 9.69
CA LYS A 3 -4.35 -8.67 8.63
C LYS A 3 -3.44 -7.63 9.30
N PRO A 4 -2.11 -7.63 9.06
CA PRO A 4 -1.20 -6.71 9.74
C PRO A 4 -1.35 -5.24 9.27
N PHE A 5 -2.23 -4.98 8.30
CA PHE A 5 -2.50 -3.67 7.73
C PHE A 5 -3.99 -3.48 7.47
N GLN A 6 -4.42 -2.21 7.46
CA GLN A 6 -5.74 -1.83 6.97
C GLN A 6 -5.65 -1.51 5.47
N THR A 7 -6.76 -1.64 4.74
CA THR A 7 -6.81 -1.31 3.31
C THR A 7 -7.88 -0.29 3.05
N ARG A 8 -7.63 0.64 2.12
CA ARG A 8 -8.64 1.55 1.57
C ARG A 8 -8.49 1.69 0.06
N PRO A 9 -9.55 2.08 -0.67
CA PRO A 9 -9.44 2.36 -2.10
C PRO A 9 -8.40 3.45 -2.36
N ALA A 10 -7.53 3.25 -3.35
CA ALA A 10 -6.58 4.26 -3.78
C ALA A 10 -7.36 5.45 -4.38
N LYS A 11 -7.33 6.59 -3.70
CA LYS A 11 -7.91 7.81 -4.24
C LYS A 11 -6.95 8.43 -5.24
N ALA A 12 -7.47 8.85 -6.40
CA ALA A 12 -6.72 9.74 -7.27
C ALA A 12 -6.36 10.99 -6.47
N GLY A 13 -5.06 11.31 -6.38
CA GLY A 13 -4.64 12.54 -5.71
C GLY A 13 -5.23 13.77 -6.39
N THR A 14 -5.13 14.94 -5.75
CA THR A 14 -5.56 16.23 -6.33
C THR A 14 -4.88 16.59 -7.66
N LYS A 15 -3.82 15.85 -8.04
CA LYS A 15 -3.13 15.89 -9.36
C LYS A 15 -3.46 14.69 -10.28
N GLY A 16 -4.59 14.02 -10.11
CA GLY A 16 -5.18 13.12 -11.12
C GLY A 16 -4.61 11.70 -11.23
N GLY A 17 -3.61 11.30 -10.45
CA GLY A 17 -3.08 9.93 -10.46
C GLY A 17 -3.40 9.15 -9.18
N THR A 18 -3.91 7.92 -9.31
CA THR A 18 -4.03 6.93 -8.22
C THR A 18 -2.66 6.38 -7.76
N GLY A 19 -1.57 6.83 -8.40
CA GLY A 19 -0.23 6.32 -8.18
C GLY A 19 -0.03 4.92 -8.77
N PHE A 20 1.17 4.39 -8.57
CA PHE A 20 1.55 3.08 -9.09
C PHE A 20 1.72 2.07 -7.96
N CYS A 21 1.52 0.80 -8.28
CA CYS A 21 1.76 -0.33 -7.40
C CYS A 21 3.25 -0.43 -7.08
N VAL A 22 3.58 -0.50 -5.79
CA VAL A 22 4.98 -0.60 -5.32
C VAL A 22 5.67 -1.88 -5.79
N SER A 23 4.91 -2.95 -6.05
CA SER A 23 5.47 -4.25 -6.44
C SER A 23 5.70 -4.42 -7.94
N CYS A 24 4.80 -3.89 -8.79
CA CYS A 24 4.82 -4.18 -10.22
C CYS A 24 4.67 -2.95 -11.12
N ALA A 25 4.63 -1.74 -10.55
CA ALA A 25 4.44 -0.47 -11.25
C ALA A 25 3.14 -0.34 -12.06
N ALA A 26 2.20 -1.30 -11.97
CA ALA A 26 0.86 -1.18 -12.53
C ALA A 26 0.05 -0.07 -11.82
N VAL A 27 -1.09 0.33 -12.37
CA VAL A 27 -1.98 1.31 -11.70
C VAL A 27 -2.42 0.75 -10.34
N ALA A 28 -2.24 1.54 -9.28
CA ALA A 28 -2.68 1.14 -7.95
C ALA A 28 -4.19 1.33 -7.79
N THR A 29 -4.84 0.34 -7.20
CA THR A 29 -6.28 0.32 -6.89
C THR A 29 -6.54 0.40 -5.38
N THR A 30 -5.57 -0.04 -4.57
CA THR A 30 -5.70 -0.16 -3.12
C THR A 30 -4.49 0.44 -2.41
N GLU A 31 -4.76 1.18 -1.33
CA GLU A 31 -3.75 1.66 -0.38
C GLU A 31 -3.76 0.75 0.85
N ALA A 32 -2.61 0.13 1.14
CA ALA A 32 -2.34 -0.61 2.36
C ALA A 32 -1.71 0.32 3.41
N LEU A 33 -2.34 0.38 4.58
CA LEU A 33 -1.93 1.19 5.73
C LEU A 33 -1.27 0.28 6.76
N PHE A 34 0.05 0.33 6.81
CA PHE A 34 0.86 -0.37 7.80
C PHE A 34 1.04 0.53 9.01
N LYS A 35 0.53 0.09 10.16
CA LYS A 35 0.71 0.80 11.42
C LYS A 35 2.01 0.31 12.07
N LEU A 36 2.98 1.21 12.18
CA LEU A 36 4.26 1.00 12.85
C LEU A 36 4.30 1.83 14.14
N GLU A 37 5.28 1.58 15.00
CA GLU A 37 5.46 2.34 16.24
C GLU A 37 5.69 3.83 15.93
N GLY A 38 4.64 4.63 16.12
CA GLY A 38 4.66 6.09 15.92
C GLY A 38 4.33 6.58 14.51
N ALA A 39 4.12 5.71 13.51
CA ALA A 39 3.85 6.12 12.14
C ALA A 39 2.87 5.19 11.39
N ILE A 40 2.19 5.73 10.38
CA ILE A 40 1.40 4.94 9.43
C ILE A 40 2.08 5.05 8.07
N VAL A 41 2.60 3.94 7.57
CA VAL A 41 3.15 3.87 6.22
C VAL A 41 2.03 3.47 5.27
N ILE A 42 1.82 4.30 4.25
CA ILE A 42 0.84 4.05 3.19
C ILE A 42 1.61 3.54 1.97
N GLN A 43 1.34 2.31 1.57
CA GLN A 43 1.86 1.72 0.35
C GLN A 43 0.72 1.43 -0.62
N ARG A 44 0.99 1.60 -1.92
CA ARG A 44 -0.01 1.46 -2.99
C ARG A 44 0.19 0.13 -3.70
N TYR A 45 -0.89 -0.62 -3.91
CA TYR A 45 -0.89 -1.92 -4.55
C TYR A 45 -2.01 -2.01 -5.59
N CYS A 46 -1.80 -2.81 -6.63
CA CYS A 46 -2.89 -3.33 -7.44
C CYS A 46 -3.52 -4.55 -6.74
N ASP A 47 -4.73 -4.95 -7.15
CA ASP A 47 -5.47 -6.04 -6.52
C ASP A 47 -4.72 -7.38 -6.57
N SER A 48 -3.88 -7.57 -7.60
CA SER A 48 -3.05 -8.78 -7.76
C SER A 48 -1.88 -8.83 -6.77
N CYS A 49 -1.28 -7.69 -6.42
CA CYS A 49 -0.11 -7.64 -5.54
C CYS A 49 -0.49 -7.40 -4.07
N LEU A 50 -1.68 -6.88 -3.79
CA LEU A 50 -2.17 -6.64 -2.43
C LEU A 50 -2.11 -7.87 -1.50
N PRO A 51 -2.42 -9.11 -1.94
CA PRO A 51 -2.32 -10.29 -1.08
C PRO A 51 -0.88 -10.60 -0.62
N GLN A 52 0.11 -10.13 -1.38
CA GLN A 52 1.53 -10.28 -1.08
C GLN A 52 2.10 -9.03 -0.38
N ALA A 53 1.27 -8.03 -0.08
CA ALA A 53 1.70 -6.79 0.54
C ALA A 53 2.34 -7.07 1.91
N ARG A 54 3.60 -6.68 2.03
CA ARG A 54 4.40 -6.80 3.25
C ARG A 54 5.20 -5.53 3.42
N TYR A 55 5.21 -5.02 4.64
CA TYR A 55 6.12 -3.95 4.99
C TYR A 55 7.42 -4.58 5.47
N GLU A 56 8.42 -4.62 4.60
CA GLU A 56 9.78 -5.01 4.96
C GLU A 56 10.50 -3.77 5.51
N THR A 57 10.70 -3.73 6.83
CA THR A 57 11.74 -2.89 7.41
C THR A 57 13.06 -3.48 6.93
N SER A 58 13.64 -2.97 5.84
CA SER A 58 15.02 -3.30 5.51
C SER A 58 15.85 -2.87 6.72
N GLY A 59 16.26 -3.83 7.52
CA GLY A 59 17.08 -3.59 8.69
C GLY A 59 18.46 -3.16 8.24
N TYR A 60 18.84 -1.94 8.66
CA TYR A 60 20.17 -1.33 8.61
C TYR A 60 20.83 -1.15 7.25
#